data_AF-A0AAV5S4S9-F1
#
_entry.id   AF-A0AAV5S4S9-F1
#
_cell.length_a   1.000
_cell.length_b   1.000
_cell.length_c   1.000
_cell.angle_alpha   90.00
_cell.angle_beta   90.00
_cell.angle_gamma   90.00
#
_symmetry.space_group_name_H-M   'P 1'
#
loop_
_entity.id
_entity.type
_entity.pdbx_description
1 polymer ?
#
loop_
_entity_poly.entity_id
_entity_poly.type
_entity_poly.pdbx_seq_one_letter_code
_entity_poly.pdbx_strand_id
1 'polypeptide(L)'
;MAAGDLNLLKSWNPKLMKNRKKVWETEQDLLKEEQKFKERQQELEKERELESLATAGESQKKKKTGLEWMYDDRIGNSENEDYLLGKKKLDANVIKKTTERTKTQDTKEETKKTPVKRTYDYSNDDPMAKFNKMAKAKKGKLAKKPKGKVAKPGNKPAKKQQQGGFDY
;
A
#
# COMPACT_ATOMS: atom_id res chain seq x y z
N MET A 1 7.50 -58.56 -33.51
CA MET A 1 6.27 -58.04 -32.88
C MET A 1 6.61 -56.79 -32.08
N ALA A 2 6.40 -55.61 -32.65
CA ALA A 2 6.41 -54.35 -31.90
C ALA A 2 5.59 -53.31 -32.68
N ALA A 3 4.30 -53.60 -32.87
CA ALA A 3 3.37 -52.63 -33.43
C ALA A 3 2.90 -51.73 -32.27
N GLY A 4 3.72 -50.74 -31.92
CA GLY A 4 3.30 -49.67 -31.02
C GLY A 4 2.28 -48.76 -31.70
N ASP A 5 1.34 -48.19 -30.93
CA ASP A 5 0.35 -47.24 -31.44
C ASP A 5 1.05 -46.07 -32.16
N LEU A 6 0.87 -45.99 -33.48
CA LEU A 6 1.46 -44.98 -34.35
C LEU A 6 1.13 -43.55 -33.88
N ASN A 7 0.01 -43.37 -33.20
CA ASN A 7 -0.40 -42.08 -32.68
C ASN A 7 0.51 -41.58 -31.55
N LEU A 8 1.21 -42.46 -30.83
CA LEU A 8 2.17 -42.05 -29.80
C LEU A 8 3.41 -41.38 -30.40
N LEU A 9 3.66 -41.56 -31.70
CA LEU A 9 4.73 -40.86 -32.42
C LEU A 9 4.28 -39.49 -32.95
N LYS A 10 2.99 -39.14 -32.82
CA LYS A 10 2.45 -37.86 -33.29
C LYS A 10 2.48 -36.80 -32.20
N SER A 11 2.99 -35.63 -32.54
CA SER A 11 3.14 -34.50 -31.61
C SER A 11 1.82 -33.89 -31.14
N TRP A 12 0.73 -34.07 -31.89
CA TRP A 12 -0.59 -33.56 -31.55
C TRP A 12 -1.37 -34.48 -30.59
N ASN A 13 -0.91 -35.71 -30.35
CA ASN A 13 -1.64 -36.67 -29.52
C ASN A 13 -1.71 -36.21 -28.06
N PRO A 14 -2.91 -36.02 -27.47
CA PRO A 14 -3.05 -35.54 -26.09
C PRO A 14 -2.55 -36.54 -25.05
N LYS A 15 -2.50 -37.84 -25.40
CA LYS A 15 -2.04 -38.91 -24.50
C LYS A 15 -0.53 -38.89 -24.28
N LEU A 16 0.23 -38.23 -25.18
CA LEU A 16 1.67 -38.09 -25.06
C LEU A 16 2.03 -37.37 -23.75
N MET A 17 2.96 -37.92 -22.97
CA MET A 17 3.36 -37.36 -21.66
C MET A 17 3.79 -35.90 -21.74
N LYS A 18 4.42 -35.48 -22.84
CA LYS A 18 4.81 -34.08 -23.08
C LYS A 18 3.60 -33.14 -23.16
N ASN A 19 2.52 -33.57 -23.80
CA ASN A 19 1.31 -32.76 -23.96
C ASN A 19 0.49 -32.75 -22.67
N ARG A 20 0.37 -33.90 -22.00
CA ARG A 20 -0.23 -33.97 -20.66
C ARG A 20 0.47 -33.04 -19.67
N LYS A 21 1.80 -32.97 -19.71
CA LYS A 21 2.59 -32.04 -18.89
C LYS A 21 2.26 -30.58 -19.20
N LYS A 22 2.16 -30.20 -20.47
CA LYS A 22 1.77 -28.83 -20.87
C LYS A 22 0.37 -28.46 -20.37
N VAL A 23 -0.60 -29.37 -20.54
CA VAL A 23 -1.96 -29.18 -20.05
C VAL A 23 -1.96 -29.01 -18.53
N TRP A 24 -1.24 -29.87 -17.82
CA TRP A 24 -1.12 -29.77 -16.37
C TRP A 24 -0.46 -28.46 -15.93
N GLU A 25 0.59 -27.99 -16.60
CA GLU A 25 1.21 -26.69 -16.30
C GLU A 25 0.22 -25.54 -16.49
N THR A 26 -0.54 -25.53 -17.58
CA THR A 26 -1.57 -24.52 -17.82
C THR A 26 -2.70 -24.58 -16.79
N GLU A 27 -3.17 -25.77 -16.42
CA GLU A 27 -4.19 -25.96 -15.39
C GLU A 27 -3.70 -25.49 -14.02
N GLN A 28 -2.44 -25.78 -13.67
CA GLN A 28 -1.83 -25.32 -12.42
C GLN A 28 -1.70 -23.80 -12.37
N ASP A 29 -1.34 -23.15 -13.48
CA ASP A 29 -1.25 -21.70 -13.53
C ASP A 29 -2.64 -21.04 -13.44
N LEU A 30 -3.65 -21.60 -14.11
CA LEU A 30 -5.05 -21.16 -13.97
C LEU A 30 -5.54 -21.31 -12.51
N LEU A 31 -5.25 -22.43 -11.85
CA LEU A 31 -5.61 -22.63 -10.44
C LEU A 31 -4.95 -21.60 -9.52
N LYS A 32 -3.71 -21.20 -9.79
CA LYS A 32 -3.03 -20.12 -9.03
C LYS A 32 -3.69 -18.77 -9.28
N GLU A 33 -4.11 -18.49 -10.51
CA GLU A 33 -4.82 -17.25 -10.85
C GLU A 33 -6.18 -17.19 -10.18
N GLU A 34 -6.94 -18.29 -10.20
CA GLU A 34 -8.22 -18.40 -9.49
C GLU A 34 -8.06 -18.22 -7.98
N GLN A 35 -7.03 -18.83 -7.37
CA GLN A 35 -6.74 -18.64 -5.94
C GLN A 35 -6.47 -17.17 -5.60
N LYS A 36 -5.63 -16.49 -6.40
CA LYS A 36 -5.37 -15.04 -6.23
C LYS A 36 -6.62 -14.20 -6.43
N PHE A 37 -7.47 -14.58 -7.38
CA PHE A 37 -8.74 -13.89 -7.60
C PHE A 37 -9.68 -14.06 -6.41
N LYS A 38 -9.78 -15.28 -5.87
CA LYS A 38 -10.58 -15.59 -4.68
C LYS A 38 -10.09 -14.84 -3.45
N GLU A 39 -8.78 -14.74 -3.23
CA GLU A 39 -8.20 -13.93 -2.17
C GLU A 39 -8.65 -12.46 -2.29
N ARG A 40 -8.55 -11.86 -3.48
CA ARG A 40 -9.02 -10.49 -3.72
C ARG A 40 -10.53 -10.32 -3.54
N GLN A 41 -11.34 -11.30 -3.93
CA GLN A 41 -12.78 -11.26 -3.69
C GLN A 41 -13.10 -11.27 -2.20
N GLN A 42 -12.38 -12.08 -1.41
CA GLN A 42 -12.54 -12.09 0.04
C GLN A 42 -12.11 -10.78 0.69
N GLU A 43 -11.07 -10.11 0.18
CA GLU A 43 -10.67 -8.78 0.64
C GLU A 43 -11.79 -7.75 0.40
N LEU A 44 -12.35 -7.73 -0.81
CA LEU A 44 -13.46 -6.83 -1.17
C LEU A 44 -14.73 -7.10 -0.34
N GLU A 45 -15.04 -8.37 -0.09
CA GLU A 45 -16.20 -8.74 0.73
C GLU A 45 -16.03 -8.29 2.18
N LYS A 46 -14.82 -8.45 2.76
CA LYS A 46 -14.50 -7.91 4.09
C LYS A 46 -14.57 -6.39 4.15
N GLU A 47 -14.08 -5.70 3.11
CA GLU A 47 -14.20 -4.24 3.03
C GLU A 47 -15.67 -3.81 2.98
N ARG A 48 -16.50 -4.52 2.21
CA ARG A 48 -17.94 -4.26 2.12
C ARG A 48 -18.68 -4.54 3.43
N GLU A 49 -18.33 -5.60 4.15
CA GLU A 49 -18.88 -5.90 5.46
C GLU A 49 -18.56 -4.80 6.47
N LEU A 50 -17.31 -4.34 6.50
CA LEU A 50 -16.88 -3.23 7.35
C LEU A 50 -17.59 -1.92 6.98
N GLU A 51 -17.72 -1.61 5.70
CA GLU A 51 -18.43 -0.43 5.22
C GLU A 51 -19.93 -0.49 5.56
N SER A 52 -20.55 -1.67 5.46
CA SER A 52 -21.95 -1.87 5.85
C SER A 52 -22.16 -1.63 7.34
N LEU A 53 -21.28 -2.15 8.19
CA LEU A 53 -21.32 -1.91 9.64
C LEU A 53 -21.08 -0.43 9.98
N ALA A 54 -20.13 0.22 9.30
CA ALA A 54 -19.85 1.64 9.46
C ALA A 54 -21.07 2.50 9.04
N THR A 55 -21.66 2.21 7.88
CA THR A 55 -22.83 2.93 7.36
C THR A 55 -24.06 2.74 8.24
N ALA A 56 -24.28 1.53 8.78
CA ALA A 56 -25.36 1.26 9.73
C ALA A 56 -25.19 2.07 11.02
N GLY A 57 -23.95 2.20 11.52
CA GLY A 57 -23.62 3.03 12.68
C GLY A 57 -23.71 4.54 12.41
N GLU A 58 -23.30 4.99 11.22
CA GLU A 58 -23.37 6.39 10.75
C GLU A 58 -24.82 6.83 10.53
N SER A 59 -25.72 5.94 10.09
CA SER A 59 -27.14 6.26 9.94
C SER A 59 -27.80 6.66 11.28
N GLN A 60 -27.25 6.22 12.41
CA GLN A 60 -27.66 6.65 13.75
C GLN A 60 -26.86 7.86 14.27
N LYS A 61 -25.64 8.09 13.76
CA LYS A 61 -24.75 9.19 14.16
C LYS A 61 -24.68 10.23 13.05
N LYS A 62 -25.48 11.30 13.16
CA LYS A 62 -25.50 12.46 12.24
C LYS A 62 -24.10 12.74 11.66
N LYS A 63 -23.99 12.73 10.33
CA LYS A 63 -22.76 12.99 9.55
C LYS A 63 -21.96 14.10 10.20
N LYS A 64 -20.84 13.76 10.84
CA LYS A 64 -19.96 14.75 11.44
C LYS A 64 -19.32 15.54 10.32
N THR A 65 -19.74 16.79 10.14
CA THR A 65 -19.30 17.67 9.05
C THR A 65 -17.82 18.03 9.11
N GLY A 66 -17.07 17.53 10.11
CA GLY A 66 -15.69 17.90 10.35
C GLY A 66 -15.52 19.33 10.86
N LEU A 67 -16.56 20.16 10.80
CA LEU A 67 -16.62 21.51 11.38
C LEU A 67 -17.04 21.47 12.86
N GLU A 68 -17.13 20.29 13.46
CA GLU A 68 -17.47 20.13 14.88
C GLU A 68 -16.44 20.80 15.80
N TRP A 69 -15.14 20.79 15.44
CA TRP A 69 -14.11 21.54 16.18
C TRP A 69 -14.24 23.07 16.03
N MET A 70 -14.89 23.55 14.96
CA MET A 70 -15.04 24.96 14.65
C MET A 70 -16.32 25.55 15.27
N TYR A 71 -17.38 24.74 15.37
CA TYR A 71 -18.67 25.14 15.94
C TYR A 71 -18.92 24.60 17.36
N ASP A 72 -17.95 23.93 17.98
CA ASP A 72 -18.03 23.64 19.42
C ASP A 72 -17.77 24.93 20.21
N ASP A 73 -18.84 25.72 20.38
CA ASP A 73 -18.86 27.01 21.09
C ASP A 73 -18.44 26.89 22.58
N ARG A 74 -18.22 25.67 23.07
CA ARG A 74 -17.81 25.39 24.46
C ARG A 74 -16.31 25.59 24.70
N ILE A 75 -15.48 25.58 23.66
CA ILE A 75 -14.02 25.52 23.80
C ILE A 75 -13.38 26.91 24.03
N GLY A 76 -14.06 28.02 23.70
CA GLY A 76 -13.40 29.34 23.68
C GLY A 76 -14.13 30.51 24.34
N ASN A 77 -15.46 30.51 24.44
CA ASN A 77 -16.19 31.76 24.62
C ASN A 77 -16.75 31.97 26.04
N SER A 78 -17.25 30.93 26.72
CA SER A 78 -17.94 31.11 28.01
C SER A 78 -17.11 31.81 29.09
N GLU A 79 -15.87 31.39 29.33
CA GLU A 79 -15.09 31.96 30.43
C GLU A 79 -14.43 33.29 30.06
N ASN A 80 -13.97 33.43 28.82
CA ASN A 80 -13.31 34.64 28.35
C ASN A 80 -14.30 35.80 28.20
N GLU A 81 -15.51 35.55 27.70
CA GLU A 81 -16.57 36.55 27.59
C GLU A 81 -17.05 37.03 28.97
N ASP A 82 -17.12 36.14 29.96
CA ASP A 82 -17.47 36.50 31.35
C ASP A 82 -16.47 37.50 31.97
N TYR A 83 -15.16 37.37 31.65
CA TYR A 83 -14.13 38.31 32.10
C TYR A 83 -14.18 39.63 31.30
N LEU A 84 -14.45 39.58 30.00
CA LEU A 84 -14.58 40.78 29.15
C LEU A 84 -15.85 41.59 29.47
N LEU A 85 -16.94 40.92 29.82
CA LEU A 85 -18.21 41.54 30.22
C LEU A 85 -18.23 41.97 31.70
N GLY A 86 -17.12 41.78 32.42
CA GLY A 86 -16.97 42.18 33.83
C GLY A 86 -17.85 41.41 34.81
N LYS A 87 -18.42 40.27 34.39
CA LYS A 87 -19.26 39.40 35.21
C LYS A 87 -18.43 38.64 36.25
N LYS A 88 -17.17 38.33 35.93
CA LYS A 88 -16.20 37.68 36.83
C LYS A 88 -15.00 38.57 37.11
N LYS A 89 -14.53 38.60 38.36
CA LYS A 89 -13.32 39.34 38.77
C LYS A 89 -12.08 38.63 38.23
N LEU A 90 -11.14 39.40 37.68
CA LEU A 90 -9.86 38.90 37.19
C LEU A 90 -8.95 38.51 38.37
N ASP A 91 -8.70 37.22 38.54
CA ASP A 91 -7.76 36.72 39.54
C ASP A 91 -6.31 36.94 39.08
N ALA A 92 -5.44 37.35 40.00
CA ALA A 92 -4.02 37.63 39.73
C ALA A 92 -3.27 36.45 39.07
N ASN A 93 -3.76 35.21 39.26
CA ASN A 93 -3.17 34.02 38.65
C ASN A 93 -3.52 33.87 37.15
N VAL A 94 -4.65 34.43 36.70
CA VAL A 94 -5.05 34.44 35.27
C VAL A 94 -4.17 35.41 34.49
N ILE A 95 -3.89 36.58 35.07
CA ILE A 95 -3.01 37.62 34.51
C ILE A 95 -1.54 37.13 34.40
N LYS A 96 -1.08 36.34 35.38
CA LYS A 96 0.26 35.74 35.33
C LYS A 96 0.37 34.65 34.24
N LYS A 97 -0.67 33.83 34.05
CA LYS A 97 -0.67 32.78 33.01
C LYS A 97 -0.68 33.33 31.58
N THR A 98 -1.28 34.50 31.33
CA THR A 98 -1.24 35.12 29.99
C THR A 98 0.13 35.75 29.71
N THR A 99 0.77 36.35 30.71
CA THR A 99 2.12 36.92 30.59
C THR A 99 3.23 35.86 30.49
N GLU A 100 3.04 34.67 31.06
CA GLU A 100 3.95 33.55 30.84
C GLU A 100 3.76 32.89 29.47
N ARG A 101 2.52 32.77 28.96
CA ARG A 101 2.26 32.25 27.60
C ARG A 101 2.87 33.12 26.50
N THR A 102 2.87 34.44 26.65
CA THR A 102 3.53 35.37 25.72
C THR A 102 5.06 35.37 25.85
N LYS A 103 5.62 35.00 27.02
CA LYS A 103 7.07 34.84 27.20
C LYS A 103 7.62 33.50 26.69
N THR A 104 6.82 32.43 26.75
CA THR A 104 7.24 31.09 26.27
C THR A 104 7.28 30.92 24.76
N GLN A 105 6.81 31.90 23.96
CA GLN A 105 6.92 31.82 22.50
C GLN A 105 8.30 32.22 21.96
N ASP A 106 9.17 32.84 22.77
CA ASP A 106 10.44 33.39 22.28
C ASP A 106 11.71 32.79 22.90
N THR A 107 11.66 31.83 23.84
CA THR A 107 12.90 31.19 24.32
C THR A 107 12.70 29.79 24.92
N LYS A 108 13.55 28.87 24.45
CA LYS A 108 13.99 27.59 25.05
C LYS A 108 13.14 26.32 24.84
N GLU A 109 13.52 25.59 23.81
CA GLU A 109 13.59 24.13 23.85
C GLU A 109 14.66 23.67 24.87
N GLU A 110 14.25 23.19 26.05
CA GLU A 110 15.13 22.39 26.93
C GLU A 110 14.39 21.10 27.31
N THR A 111 14.89 19.98 26.78
CA THR A 111 14.31 18.64 26.95
C THR A 111 14.73 18.02 28.28
N LYS A 112 13.81 17.95 29.25
CA LYS A 112 13.97 17.10 30.44
C LYS A 112 13.73 15.63 30.06
N LYS A 113 14.79 14.81 30.08
CA LYS A 113 14.71 13.36 29.83
C LYS A 113 14.13 12.64 31.06
N THR A 114 12.89 12.15 30.95
CA THR A 114 12.27 11.20 31.87
C THR A 114 12.71 9.76 31.53
N PRO A 115 12.70 8.82 32.51
CA PRO A 115 13.12 7.44 32.27
C PRO A 115 12.21 6.76 31.24
N VAL A 116 12.83 6.21 30.21
CA VAL A 116 12.21 5.66 29.00
C VAL A 116 11.33 4.46 29.34
N LYS A 117 10.00 4.63 29.24
CA LYS A 117 9.08 3.49 29.07
C LYS A 117 9.49 2.77 27.78
N ARG A 118 9.70 1.46 27.84
CA ARG A 118 9.89 0.61 26.66
C ARG A 118 8.65 0.75 25.77
N THR A 119 8.71 1.62 24.78
CA THR A 119 7.70 1.72 23.72
C THR A 119 7.83 0.47 22.87
N TYR A 120 6.81 -0.39 22.88
CA TYR A 120 6.71 -1.42 21.86
C TYR A 120 6.58 -0.72 20.50
N ASP A 121 7.49 -1.04 19.59
CA ASP A 121 7.54 -0.46 18.26
C ASP A 121 6.58 -1.21 17.32
N TYR A 122 5.33 -0.77 17.27
CA TYR A 122 4.31 -1.28 16.36
C TYR A 122 4.52 -0.85 14.89
N SER A 123 5.63 -0.17 14.57
CA SER A 123 5.94 0.24 13.19
C SER A 123 6.13 -0.95 12.25
N ASN A 124 6.33 -2.16 12.77
CA ASN A 124 6.37 -3.39 11.96
C ASN A 124 4.98 -4.02 11.75
N ASP A 125 3.99 -3.66 12.57
CA ASP A 125 2.62 -4.19 12.52
C ASP A 125 1.66 -3.27 11.75
N ASP A 126 2.07 -2.03 11.44
CA ASP A 126 1.30 -1.12 10.59
C ASP A 126 1.37 -1.55 9.10
N PRO A 127 0.24 -1.87 8.44
CA PRO A 127 0.21 -2.24 7.01
C PRO A 127 0.86 -1.19 6.10
N MET A 128 0.89 0.08 6.50
CA MET A 128 1.48 1.17 5.72
C MET A 128 3.02 1.16 5.76
N ALA A 129 3.62 0.59 6.81
CA ALA A 129 5.07 0.50 6.93
C ALA A 129 5.70 -0.43 5.88
N LYS A 130 4.97 -1.48 5.47
CA LYS A 130 5.38 -2.39 4.37
C LYS A 130 5.46 -1.63 3.05
N PHE A 131 4.49 -0.75 2.77
CA PHE A 131 4.47 0.07 1.55
C PHE A 131 5.64 1.07 1.54
N ASN A 132 5.88 1.76 2.65
CA ASN A 132 6.98 2.70 2.79
C ASN A 132 8.36 2.04 2.66
N LYS A 133 8.54 0.83 3.22
CA LYS A 133 9.76 0.04 3.08
C LYS A 133 9.98 -0.41 1.63
N MET A 134 8.92 -0.83 0.95
CA MET A 134 8.96 -1.21 -0.47
C MET A 134 9.26 0.00 -1.38
N ALA A 135 8.65 1.16 -1.11
CA ALA A 135 8.92 2.41 -1.83
C ALA A 135 10.38 2.88 -1.65
N LYS A 136 10.91 2.80 -0.42
CA LYS A 136 12.33 3.10 -0.12
C LYS A 136 13.28 2.12 -0.83
N ALA A 137 12.99 0.82 -0.80
CA ALA A 137 13.78 -0.20 -1.50
C ALA A 137 13.78 -0.01 -3.03
N LYS A 138 12.63 0.36 -3.61
CA LYS A 138 12.49 0.66 -5.04
C LYS A 138 13.30 1.90 -5.44
N LYS A 139 13.29 2.97 -4.62
CA LYS A 139 14.15 4.15 -4.81
C LYS A 139 15.65 3.79 -4.75
N GLY A 140 16.06 2.97 -3.79
CA GLY A 140 17.46 2.53 -3.67
C GLY A 140 17.95 1.67 -4.85
N LYS A 141 17.07 0.85 -5.44
CA LYS A 141 17.39 0.06 -6.65
C LYS A 141 17.50 0.92 -7.91
N LEU A 142 16.71 1.99 -8.02
CA LEU A 142 16.83 2.95 -9.13
C LEU A 142 18.16 3.71 -9.09
N ALA A 143 18.65 4.05 -7.89
CA ALA A 143 19.91 4.79 -7.71
C ALA A 143 21.17 3.94 -7.96
N LYS A 144 21.08 2.60 -7.95
CA LYS A 144 22.22 1.68 -8.11
C LYS A 144 22.30 1.00 -9.47
N LYS A 145 21.61 1.48 -10.51
CA LYS A 145 21.86 0.99 -11.87
C LYS A 145 23.29 1.35 -12.29
N PRO A 146 24.20 0.39 -12.53
CA PRO A 146 25.48 0.71 -13.12
C PRO A 146 25.24 1.27 -14.53
N LYS A 147 25.94 2.35 -14.90
CA LYS A 147 25.97 2.83 -16.29
C LYS A 147 26.68 1.79 -17.15
N GLY A 148 25.96 0.74 -17.54
CA GLY A 148 26.43 -0.29 -18.44
C GLY A 148 26.68 0.31 -19.83
N LYS A 149 27.89 0.09 -20.35
CA LYS A 149 28.30 0.47 -21.71
C LYS A 149 27.30 -0.13 -22.71
N VAL A 150 26.70 0.73 -23.54
CA VAL A 150 25.82 0.32 -24.64
C VAL A 150 26.69 -0.40 -25.68
N ALA A 151 26.61 -1.72 -25.74
CA ALA A 151 27.19 -2.50 -26.83
C ALA A 151 26.37 -2.26 -28.10
N LYS A 152 27.00 -1.76 -29.17
CA LYS A 152 26.40 -1.64 -30.51
C LYS A 152 25.95 -3.03 -30.99
N PRO A 153 24.77 -3.18 -31.60
CA PRO A 153 24.35 -4.44 -32.19
C PRO A 153 25.25 -4.78 -33.38
N GLY A 154 25.95 -5.91 -33.28
CA GLY A 154 26.78 -6.45 -34.36
C GLY A 154 25.93 -6.91 -35.53
N ASN A 155 26.27 -6.42 -36.73
CA ASN A 155 25.63 -6.76 -37.99
C ASN A 155 25.96 -8.22 -38.34
N LYS A 156 24.96 -9.12 -38.34
CA LYS A 156 25.13 -10.51 -38.80
C LYS A 156 24.87 -10.58 -40.31
N PRO A 157 25.74 -11.21 -41.12
CA PRO A 157 25.50 -11.33 -42.55
C PRO A 157 24.31 -12.27 -42.82
N ALA A 158 23.45 -11.86 -43.77
CA ALA A 158 22.28 -12.59 -44.21
C ALA A 158 22.67 -13.95 -44.84
N LYS A 159 22.04 -15.04 -44.37
CA LYS A 159 22.13 -16.36 -45.01
C LYS A 159 21.42 -16.30 -46.37
N LYS A 160 22.17 -16.50 -47.46
CA LYS A 160 21.62 -16.73 -48.80
C LYS A 160 20.73 -17.98 -48.77
N GLN A 161 19.47 -17.81 -49.16
CA GLN A 161 18.57 -18.90 -49.49
C GLN A 161 19.09 -19.58 -50.77
N GLN A 162 19.46 -20.85 -50.68
CA GLN A 162 19.65 -21.68 -51.86
C GLN A 162 18.25 -22.03 -52.37
N GLN A 163 17.93 -21.58 -53.58
CA GLN A 163 16.77 -22.05 -54.31
C GLN A 163 17.07 -23.50 -54.74
N GLY A 164 16.41 -24.47 -54.11
CA GLY A 164 16.34 -25.83 -54.62
C GLY A 164 15.35 -25.84 -55.77
N GLY A 165 15.86 -26.07 -56.99
CA GLY A 165 15.05 -26.33 -58.17
C GLY A 165 14.24 -27.60 -57.97
N PHE A 166 12.96 -27.52 -58.33
CA PHE A 166 12.03 -28.64 -58.41
C PHE A 166 12.00 -29.04 -59.88
N ASP A 167 12.70 -30.13 -60.23
CA ASP A 167 12.55 -30.78 -61.53
C ASP A 167 11.42 -31.83 -61.42
N TYR A 168 10.64 -31.93 -62.49
CA TYR A 168 9.36 -32.63 -62.66
C TYR A 168 9.34 -34.11 -62.29
#